data_AF-A0A2D5XKU7-F1
#
_entry.id   AF-A0A2D5XKU7-F1
#
_cell.length_a   1.000
_cell.length_b   1.000
_cell.length_c   1.000
_cell.angle_alpha   90.00
_cell.angle_beta   90.00
_cell.angle_gamma   90.00
#
_symmetry.space_group_name_H-M   'P 1'
#
loop_
_entity.id
_entity.type
_entity.pdbx_description
1 polymer ?
#
loop_
_entity_poly.entity_id
_entity_poly.type
_entity_poly.pdbx_seq_one_letter_code
_entity_poly.pdbx_strand_id
1 'polypeptide(L)'
;NGIPDECELADGSEFDCNQNGTLDSCDLVAGTSQDCNVNGIPDECEADCNGNGLDDTCDLVNGTSLDCNGNLEPDECDIAAGIELDCNLNGVPDSCDFASGFSLDCNANGIPDECDISSGFSADCDLDTVPDECQIAINPNLDLNGNGILDACECVVSSYCTSSPNSVGPGAVISYSGTAFVANNDLTLIASACPTSEFGIFFYGPGQISNPVGNGILCVSQFFRLAPILTNSAGTAALSMDLTSPPDPAGQIDAGETWNFQFWYRDPSAGGAGFNFTDALNITFCP
;
A
#
# COMPACT_ATOMS: atom_id res chain seq x y z
N ASN A 1 40.44 -34.93 -35.24
CA ASN A 1 40.69 -36.36 -35.61
C ASN A 1 41.57 -36.53 -36.88
N GLY A 2 42.44 -35.57 -37.17
CA GLY A 2 43.16 -35.51 -38.45
C GLY A 2 42.41 -34.76 -39.56
N ILE A 3 41.12 -34.44 -39.36
CA ILE A 3 40.37 -33.41 -40.07
C ILE A 3 40.71 -32.05 -39.43
N PRO A 4 40.86 -30.97 -40.21
CA PRO A 4 41.01 -29.62 -39.67
C PRO A 4 39.72 -29.15 -38.99
N ASP A 5 39.82 -28.56 -37.80
CA ASP A 5 38.71 -28.07 -36.98
C ASP A 5 37.75 -27.14 -37.76
N GLU A 6 38.28 -26.29 -38.65
CA GLU A 6 37.49 -25.41 -39.54
C GLU A 6 36.53 -26.18 -40.48
N CYS A 7 36.86 -27.42 -40.83
CA CYS A 7 36.01 -28.28 -41.65
C CYS A 7 34.93 -28.96 -40.81
N GLU A 8 35.24 -29.31 -39.55
CA GLU A 8 34.34 -29.98 -38.60
C GLU A 8 33.26 -29.01 -38.07
N LEU A 9 33.62 -27.73 -37.88
CA LEU A 9 32.65 -26.67 -37.59
C LEU A 9 31.74 -26.35 -38.79
N ALA A 10 32.30 -26.37 -40.00
CA ALA A 10 31.56 -26.00 -41.21
C ALA A 10 30.53 -27.05 -41.65
N ASP A 11 30.76 -28.32 -41.33
CA ASP A 11 29.82 -29.42 -41.62
C ASP A 11 28.91 -29.79 -40.43
N GLY A 12 29.13 -29.18 -39.26
CA GLY A 12 28.33 -29.35 -38.05
C GLY A 12 28.54 -30.70 -37.37
N SER A 13 29.66 -31.38 -37.65
CA SER A 13 30.02 -32.64 -36.98
C SER A 13 30.53 -32.42 -35.56
N GLU A 14 31.03 -31.23 -35.25
CA GLU A 14 31.50 -30.79 -33.93
C GLU A 14 30.95 -29.38 -33.64
N PHE A 15 30.92 -28.99 -32.36
CA PHE A 15 30.35 -27.72 -31.88
C PHE A 15 31.45 -26.78 -31.33
N ASP A 16 31.23 -25.47 -31.43
CA ASP A 16 32.01 -24.37 -30.82
C ASP A 16 30.97 -23.37 -30.30
N CYS A 17 30.48 -23.60 -29.09
CA CYS A 17 29.34 -22.86 -28.56
C CYS A 17 29.73 -21.42 -28.17
N ASN A 18 30.95 -21.25 -27.63
CA ASN A 18 31.46 -19.97 -27.14
C ASN A 18 32.01 -19.11 -28.29
N GLN A 19 32.05 -19.65 -29.51
CA GLN A 19 32.47 -19.01 -30.75
C GLN A 19 33.90 -18.45 -30.68
N ASN A 20 34.78 -19.13 -29.94
CA ASN A 20 36.17 -18.72 -29.79
C ASN A 20 37.07 -19.23 -30.95
N GLY A 21 36.53 -20.11 -31.81
CA GLY A 21 37.22 -20.72 -32.94
C GLY A 21 37.91 -22.07 -32.62
N THR A 22 37.68 -22.62 -31.43
CA THR A 22 38.15 -23.93 -30.96
C THR A 22 36.94 -24.82 -30.76
N LEU A 23 37.04 -26.11 -31.12
CA LEU A 23 35.96 -27.07 -30.86
C LEU A 23 35.75 -27.22 -29.35
N ASP A 24 34.50 -27.39 -28.91
CA ASP A 24 34.13 -27.64 -27.52
C ASP A 24 34.94 -28.82 -26.94
N SER A 25 35.08 -29.91 -27.71
CA SER A 25 35.87 -31.07 -27.30
C SER A 25 37.36 -30.78 -27.14
N CYS A 26 37.92 -29.83 -27.91
CA CYS A 26 39.28 -29.34 -27.75
C CYS A 26 39.40 -28.41 -26.53
N ASP A 27 38.38 -27.60 -26.25
CA ASP A 27 38.34 -26.70 -25.10
C ASP A 27 38.29 -27.47 -23.76
N LEU A 28 37.47 -28.52 -23.68
CA LEU A 28 37.41 -29.41 -22.51
C LEU A 28 38.73 -30.14 -22.25
N VAL A 29 39.40 -30.61 -23.32
CA VAL A 29 40.71 -31.28 -23.20
C VAL A 29 41.81 -30.29 -22.81
N ALA A 30 41.75 -29.05 -23.32
CA ALA A 30 42.69 -27.99 -22.97
C ALA A 30 42.42 -27.39 -21.58
N GLY A 31 41.25 -27.63 -20.99
CA GLY A 31 40.80 -27.02 -19.74
C GLY A 31 40.51 -25.52 -19.87
N THR A 32 40.20 -25.06 -21.09
CA THR A 32 39.78 -23.68 -21.36
C THR A 32 38.30 -23.48 -21.09
N SER A 33 37.50 -24.55 -21.16
CA SER A 33 36.12 -24.59 -20.69
C SER A 33 35.93 -25.64 -19.59
N GLN A 34 34.92 -25.46 -18.75
CA GLN A 34 34.56 -26.36 -17.65
C GLN A 34 33.46 -27.33 -18.13
N ASP A 35 33.44 -28.54 -17.59
CA ASP A 35 32.41 -29.58 -17.79
C ASP A 35 32.30 -30.32 -16.45
N CYS A 36 31.55 -29.73 -15.53
CA CYS A 36 31.50 -30.20 -14.15
C CYS A 36 30.60 -31.43 -13.98
N ASN A 37 29.62 -31.62 -14.87
CA ASN A 37 28.72 -32.78 -14.89
C ASN A 37 29.28 -33.96 -15.74
N VAL A 38 30.37 -33.73 -16.47
CA VAL A 38 31.14 -34.69 -17.29
C VAL A 38 30.29 -35.32 -18.40
N ASN A 39 29.40 -34.52 -19.00
CA ASN A 39 28.53 -34.97 -20.09
C ASN A 39 29.14 -34.74 -21.49
N GLY A 40 30.29 -34.04 -21.56
CA GLY A 40 31.01 -33.73 -22.79
C GLY A 40 30.56 -32.46 -23.50
N ILE A 41 29.68 -31.68 -22.89
CA ILE A 41 29.26 -30.35 -23.30
C ILE A 41 29.86 -29.37 -22.28
N PRO A 42 30.54 -28.30 -22.72
CA PRO A 42 31.03 -27.30 -21.78
C PRO A 42 29.90 -26.57 -21.05
N ASP A 43 30.10 -26.25 -19.76
CA ASP A 43 29.10 -25.59 -18.89
C ASP A 43 28.53 -24.31 -19.52
N GLU A 44 29.39 -23.50 -20.17
CA GLU A 44 29.00 -22.26 -20.87
C GLU A 44 28.11 -22.47 -22.11
N CYS A 45 27.97 -23.72 -22.56
CA CYS A 45 27.07 -24.14 -23.63
C CYS A 45 25.75 -24.72 -23.11
N GLU A 46 25.64 -24.90 -21.80
CA GLU A 46 24.47 -25.48 -21.14
C GLU A 46 23.55 -24.38 -20.60
N ALA A 47 22.43 -24.77 -20.00
CA ALA A 47 21.55 -23.83 -19.34
C ALA A 47 22.23 -23.32 -18.06
N ASP A 48 22.32 -22.00 -17.93
CA ASP A 48 22.85 -21.28 -16.78
C ASP A 48 21.90 -20.13 -16.46
N CYS A 49 21.05 -20.39 -15.49
CA CYS A 49 19.90 -19.55 -15.19
C CYS A 49 20.26 -18.32 -14.35
N ASN A 50 21.23 -18.47 -13.43
CA ASN A 50 21.73 -17.36 -12.60
C ASN A 50 22.89 -16.58 -13.25
N GLY A 51 23.41 -17.06 -14.38
CA GLY A 51 24.47 -16.42 -15.15
C GLY A 51 25.83 -16.46 -14.46
N ASN A 52 26.10 -17.45 -13.62
CA ASN A 52 27.35 -17.55 -12.87
C ASN A 52 28.49 -18.25 -13.65
N GLY A 53 28.16 -18.83 -14.82
CA GLY A 53 29.09 -19.55 -15.70
C GLY A 53 29.26 -21.04 -15.37
N LEU A 54 28.45 -21.60 -14.48
CA LEU A 54 28.27 -23.03 -14.26
C LEU A 54 26.89 -23.43 -14.78
N ASP A 55 26.75 -24.67 -15.23
CA ASP A 55 25.44 -25.15 -15.67
C ASP A 55 24.53 -25.45 -14.47
N ASP A 56 23.22 -25.38 -14.71
CA ASP A 56 22.17 -25.58 -13.72
C ASP A 56 22.31 -26.92 -12.97
N THR A 57 22.72 -28.00 -13.65
CA THR A 57 22.85 -29.31 -12.99
C THR A 57 24.01 -29.34 -12.01
N CYS A 58 25.10 -28.65 -12.33
CA CYS A 58 26.21 -28.48 -11.41
C CYS A 58 25.88 -27.55 -10.26
N ASP A 59 25.10 -26.51 -10.50
CA ASP A 59 24.65 -25.63 -9.43
C ASP A 59 23.81 -26.39 -8.38
N LEU A 60 22.92 -27.28 -8.84
CA LEU A 60 22.16 -28.18 -7.97
C LEU A 60 23.04 -29.17 -7.20
N VAL A 61 24.04 -29.76 -7.86
CA VAL A 61 24.97 -30.72 -7.22
C VAL A 61 25.88 -30.03 -6.19
N ASN A 62 26.33 -28.81 -6.49
CA ASN A 62 27.18 -28.02 -5.61
C ASN A 62 26.38 -27.31 -4.50
N GLY A 63 25.06 -27.27 -4.61
CA GLY A 63 24.15 -26.59 -3.68
C GLY A 63 24.25 -25.07 -3.74
N THR A 64 24.72 -24.54 -4.88
CA THR A 64 24.69 -23.10 -5.19
C THR A 64 23.29 -22.66 -5.62
N SER A 65 22.50 -23.58 -6.20
CA SER A 65 21.06 -23.42 -6.42
C SER A 65 20.26 -24.51 -5.69
N LEU A 66 19.00 -24.21 -5.41
CA LEU A 66 18.05 -25.11 -4.77
C LEU A 66 17.10 -25.69 -5.84
N ASP A 67 16.62 -26.90 -5.61
CA ASP A 67 15.54 -27.56 -6.38
C ASP A 67 14.61 -28.20 -5.36
N CYS A 68 13.60 -27.43 -4.97
CA CYS A 68 12.75 -27.78 -3.86
C CYS A 68 11.58 -28.69 -4.28
N ASN A 69 11.15 -28.64 -5.54
CA ASN A 69 10.10 -29.50 -6.09
C ASN A 69 10.64 -30.84 -6.65
N GLY A 70 11.96 -30.96 -6.80
CA GLY A 70 12.68 -32.16 -7.24
C GLY A 70 12.57 -32.45 -8.73
N ASN A 71 12.34 -31.43 -9.56
CA ASN A 71 12.18 -31.57 -11.02
C ASN A 71 13.51 -31.50 -11.81
N LEU A 72 14.63 -31.25 -11.13
CA LEU A 72 15.98 -31.04 -11.68
C LEU A 72 16.18 -29.72 -12.44
N GLU A 73 15.26 -28.78 -12.28
CA GLU A 73 15.37 -27.38 -12.72
C GLU A 73 15.55 -26.52 -11.46
N PRO A 74 16.54 -25.61 -11.41
CA PRO A 74 16.71 -24.74 -10.26
C PRO A 74 15.47 -23.89 -9.98
N ASP A 75 15.20 -23.68 -8.70
CA ASP A 75 14.07 -22.88 -8.19
C ASP A 75 13.99 -21.50 -8.85
N GLU A 76 15.14 -20.84 -9.05
CA GLU A 76 15.25 -19.54 -9.72
C GLU A 76 14.79 -19.56 -11.19
N CYS A 77 14.90 -20.72 -11.87
CA CYS A 77 14.42 -20.92 -13.23
C CYS A 77 12.93 -21.19 -13.27
N ASP A 78 12.44 -22.02 -12.35
CA ASP A 78 11.02 -22.26 -12.19
C ASP A 78 10.26 -20.95 -11.92
N ILE A 79 10.83 -20.07 -11.09
CA ILE A 79 10.31 -18.73 -10.82
C ILE A 79 10.39 -17.85 -12.07
N ALA A 80 11.55 -17.79 -12.74
CA ALA A 80 11.73 -16.96 -13.94
C ALA A 80 10.83 -17.38 -15.12
N ALA A 81 10.53 -18.68 -15.22
CA ALA A 81 9.62 -19.26 -16.20
C ALA A 81 8.14 -19.08 -15.83
N GLY A 82 7.84 -18.66 -14.60
CA GLY A 82 6.48 -18.54 -14.06
C GLY A 82 5.79 -19.88 -13.85
N ILE A 83 6.58 -20.94 -13.64
CA ILE A 83 6.11 -22.29 -13.29
C ILE A 83 5.76 -22.31 -11.79
N GLU A 84 6.64 -21.74 -10.98
CA GLU A 84 6.44 -21.49 -9.56
C GLU A 84 6.21 -20.00 -9.28
N LEU A 85 5.59 -19.70 -8.15
CA LEU A 85 5.34 -18.34 -7.68
C LEU A 85 6.30 -18.03 -6.52
N ASP A 86 6.78 -16.79 -6.44
CA ASP A 86 7.63 -16.26 -5.37
C ASP A 86 7.08 -14.87 -5.01
N CYS A 87 6.12 -14.83 -4.09
CA CYS A 87 5.39 -13.60 -3.77
C CYS A 87 6.20 -12.63 -2.91
N ASN A 88 7.03 -13.13 -1.99
CA ASN A 88 7.91 -12.31 -1.15
C ASN A 88 9.23 -11.91 -1.84
N LEU A 89 9.50 -12.45 -3.03
CA LEU A 89 10.70 -12.17 -3.83
C LEU A 89 12.00 -12.53 -3.10
N ASN A 90 11.98 -13.59 -2.29
CA ASN A 90 13.15 -14.06 -1.55
C ASN A 90 14.03 -15.04 -2.36
N GLY A 91 13.59 -15.41 -3.57
CA GLY A 91 14.27 -16.37 -4.46
C GLY A 91 13.98 -17.83 -4.16
N VAL A 92 13.01 -18.13 -3.29
CA VAL A 92 12.52 -19.47 -2.96
C VAL A 92 11.04 -19.55 -3.37
N PRO A 93 10.63 -20.61 -4.09
CA PRO A 93 9.24 -20.82 -4.44
C PRO A 93 8.32 -20.84 -3.22
N ASP A 94 7.13 -20.27 -3.36
CA ASP A 94 6.07 -20.25 -2.34
C ASP A 94 5.76 -21.65 -1.82
N SER A 95 5.79 -22.66 -2.70
CA SER A 95 5.58 -24.07 -2.36
C SER A 95 6.59 -24.58 -1.33
N CYS A 96 7.77 -23.99 -1.30
CA CYS A 96 8.92 -24.38 -0.49
C CYS A 96 9.05 -23.50 0.75
N ASP A 97 8.70 -22.22 0.64
CA ASP A 97 8.49 -21.36 1.79
C ASP A 97 7.36 -21.86 2.69
N PHE A 98 6.28 -22.36 2.12
CA PHE A 98 5.20 -22.99 2.88
C PHE A 98 5.67 -24.24 3.63
N ALA A 99 6.47 -25.11 2.98
CA ALA A 99 7.00 -26.32 3.60
C ALA A 99 8.01 -26.03 4.72
N SER A 100 8.76 -24.93 4.62
CA SER A 100 9.72 -24.49 5.63
C SER A 100 9.09 -23.66 6.75
N GLY A 101 7.83 -23.21 6.57
CA GLY A 101 7.11 -22.32 7.49
C GLY A 101 7.59 -20.87 7.42
N PHE A 102 8.26 -20.48 6.32
CA PHE A 102 8.62 -19.10 6.04
C PHE A 102 7.38 -18.29 5.61
N SER A 103 6.55 -18.88 4.76
CA SER A 103 5.26 -18.32 4.37
C SER A 103 4.13 -18.86 5.24
N LEU A 104 3.25 -17.97 5.68
CA LEU A 104 2.04 -18.28 6.45
C LEU A 104 0.83 -18.34 5.51
N ASP A 105 -0.18 -19.13 5.89
CA ASP A 105 -1.49 -19.23 5.23
C ASP A 105 -2.53 -19.27 6.34
N CYS A 106 -2.97 -18.10 6.78
CA CYS A 106 -3.82 -18.01 7.97
C CYS A 106 -5.27 -18.39 7.65
N ASN A 107 -5.72 -18.22 6.41
CA ASN A 107 -7.07 -18.54 5.95
C ASN A 107 -7.20 -19.98 5.42
N ALA A 108 -6.09 -20.70 5.33
CA ALA A 108 -5.95 -22.09 4.91
C ALA A 108 -6.49 -22.36 3.49
N ASN A 109 -6.34 -21.39 2.58
CA ASN A 109 -6.78 -21.52 1.18
C ASN A 109 -5.72 -22.19 0.27
N GLY A 110 -4.50 -22.44 0.79
CA GLY A 110 -3.38 -23.04 0.06
C GLY A 110 -2.54 -22.03 -0.73
N ILE A 111 -2.73 -20.73 -0.50
CA ILE A 111 -1.97 -19.62 -1.06
C ILE A 111 -1.32 -18.87 0.13
N PRO A 112 -0.03 -18.51 0.06
CA PRO A 112 0.59 -17.69 1.09
C PRO A 112 -0.11 -16.34 1.33
N ASP A 113 -0.12 -15.88 2.58
CA ASP A 113 -0.72 -14.61 3.01
C ASP A 113 -0.20 -13.41 2.17
N GLU A 114 1.10 -13.38 1.87
CA GLU A 114 1.75 -12.39 1.00
C GLU A 114 1.24 -12.40 -0.46
N CYS A 115 0.90 -13.58 -0.99
CA CYS A 115 0.27 -13.72 -2.30
C CYS A 115 -1.19 -13.27 -2.27
N ASP A 116 -1.90 -13.56 -1.17
CA ASP A 116 -3.27 -13.13 -0.98
C ASP A 116 -3.37 -11.60 -0.87
N ILE A 117 -2.42 -10.95 -0.19
CA ILE A 117 -2.33 -9.49 -0.13
C ILE A 117 -2.04 -8.92 -1.52
N SER A 118 -1.02 -9.43 -2.22
CA SER A 118 -0.63 -8.89 -3.54
C SER A 118 -1.70 -9.08 -4.61
N SER A 119 -2.48 -10.17 -4.53
CA SER A 119 -3.62 -10.43 -5.42
C SER A 119 -4.90 -9.69 -5.02
N GLY A 120 -4.94 -9.10 -3.82
CA GLY A 120 -6.12 -8.44 -3.24
C GLY A 120 -7.20 -9.42 -2.77
N PHE A 121 -6.85 -10.70 -2.58
CA PHE A 121 -7.72 -11.70 -1.97
C PHE A 121 -7.89 -11.42 -0.47
N SER A 122 -6.81 -11.05 0.21
CA SER A 122 -6.84 -10.62 1.61
C SER A 122 -6.51 -9.13 1.72
N ALA A 123 -7.19 -8.46 2.66
CA ALA A 123 -6.92 -7.06 2.96
C ALA A 123 -5.70 -6.95 3.87
N ASP A 124 -4.85 -5.96 3.61
CA ASP A 124 -3.78 -5.48 4.49
C ASP A 124 -3.84 -3.97 4.43
N CYS A 125 -4.69 -3.40 5.27
CA CYS A 125 -5.00 -1.98 5.20
C CYS A 125 -3.94 -1.13 5.91
N ASP A 126 -3.32 -1.62 6.98
CA ASP A 126 -2.25 -0.91 7.69
C ASP A 126 -0.84 -1.15 7.11
N LEU A 127 -0.75 -1.99 6.07
CA LEU A 127 0.44 -2.29 5.27
C LEU A 127 1.57 -2.89 6.11
N ASP A 128 1.20 -3.71 7.10
CA ASP A 128 2.13 -4.38 7.99
C ASP A 128 2.56 -5.77 7.49
N THR A 129 2.13 -6.16 6.28
CA THR A 129 2.36 -7.44 5.59
C THR A 129 1.67 -8.65 6.21
N VAL A 130 0.86 -8.45 7.24
CA VAL A 130 -0.02 -9.47 7.80
C VAL A 130 -1.45 -9.15 7.35
N PRO A 131 -2.19 -10.13 6.79
CA PRO A 131 -3.56 -9.85 6.42
C PRO A 131 -4.45 -9.51 7.64
N ASP A 132 -5.36 -8.56 7.45
CA ASP A 132 -6.31 -8.08 8.46
C ASP A 132 -7.04 -9.23 9.15
N GLU A 133 -7.48 -10.21 8.36
CA GLU A 133 -8.20 -11.40 8.85
C GLU A 133 -7.34 -12.27 9.78
N CYS A 134 -6.02 -12.32 9.54
CA CYS A 134 -5.07 -12.99 10.42
C CYS A 134 -4.87 -12.21 11.72
N GLN A 135 -4.73 -10.87 11.64
CA GLN A 135 -4.58 -10.00 12.81
C GLN A 135 -5.83 -10.08 13.72
N ILE A 136 -7.04 -10.04 13.14
CA ILE A 136 -8.30 -10.18 13.88
C ILE A 136 -8.43 -11.59 14.49
N ALA A 137 -8.03 -12.63 13.77
CA ALA A 137 -8.05 -14.00 14.29
C ALA A 137 -7.12 -14.18 15.51
N ILE A 138 -5.96 -13.49 15.52
CA ILE A 138 -5.01 -13.49 16.63
C ILE A 138 -5.53 -12.63 17.80
N ASN A 139 -6.06 -11.44 17.50
CA ASN A 139 -6.57 -10.51 18.50
C ASN A 139 -7.93 -9.93 18.09
N PRO A 140 -9.04 -10.55 18.52
CA PRO A 140 -10.39 -10.06 18.23
C PRO A 140 -10.71 -8.67 18.78
N ASN A 141 -9.87 -8.09 19.65
CA ASN A 141 -10.06 -6.71 20.11
C ASN A 141 -9.59 -5.68 19.08
N LEU A 142 -9.02 -6.10 17.95
CA LEU A 142 -8.71 -5.23 16.82
C LEU A 142 -9.94 -4.99 15.92
N ASP A 143 -11.03 -5.71 16.14
CA ASP A 143 -12.35 -5.51 15.50
C ASP A 143 -13.41 -5.50 16.62
N LEU A 144 -13.53 -4.37 17.33
CA LEU A 144 -14.43 -4.27 18.49
C LEU A 144 -15.91 -4.37 18.11
N ASN A 145 -16.23 -4.03 16.86
CA ASN A 145 -17.61 -3.99 16.37
C ASN A 145 -18.04 -5.30 15.67
N GLY A 146 -17.09 -6.19 15.36
CA GLY A 146 -17.29 -7.51 14.78
C GLY A 146 -17.68 -7.50 13.31
N ASN A 147 -17.29 -6.48 12.54
CA ASN A 147 -17.63 -6.35 11.13
C ASN A 147 -16.60 -6.97 10.18
N GLY A 148 -15.50 -7.51 10.70
CA GLY A 148 -14.43 -8.14 9.93
C GLY A 148 -13.45 -7.16 9.29
N ILE A 149 -13.43 -5.90 9.73
CA ILE A 149 -12.45 -4.88 9.32
C ILE A 149 -11.68 -4.46 10.57
N LEU A 150 -10.37 -4.29 10.47
CA LEU A 150 -9.59 -3.74 11.59
C LEU A 150 -10.11 -2.35 11.95
N ASP A 151 -10.34 -2.10 13.25
CA ASP A 151 -10.75 -0.80 13.78
C ASP A 151 -9.77 0.32 13.34
N ALA A 152 -8.48 0.00 13.17
CA ALA A 152 -7.45 0.91 12.66
C ALA A 152 -7.67 1.32 11.20
N CYS A 153 -8.42 0.52 10.45
CA CYS A 153 -8.75 0.70 9.04
C CYS A 153 -10.20 1.13 8.83
N GLU A 154 -10.95 1.28 9.92
CA GLU A 154 -12.28 1.84 9.88
C GLU A 154 -12.24 3.37 9.79
N CYS A 155 -12.77 3.87 8.68
CA CYS A 155 -13.13 5.27 8.56
C CYS A 155 -14.37 5.58 9.42
N VAL A 156 -14.17 6.11 10.64
CA VAL A 156 -15.26 6.50 11.54
C VAL A 156 -15.51 8.01 11.47
N VAL A 157 -16.73 8.40 11.08
CA VAL A 157 -17.19 9.79 11.18
C VAL A 157 -18.32 9.91 12.18
N SER A 158 -18.15 10.81 13.16
CA SER A 158 -19.17 11.13 14.14
C SER A 158 -19.34 12.65 14.29
N SER A 159 -20.55 13.10 14.59
CA SER A 159 -20.79 14.48 15.00
C SER A 159 -20.71 14.61 16.51
N TYR A 160 -20.13 15.70 16.98
CA TYR A 160 -20.05 16.07 18.38
C TYR A 160 -20.22 17.59 18.51
N CYS A 161 -20.14 18.11 19.75
CA CYS A 161 -20.46 19.50 20.05
C CYS A 161 -21.94 19.82 19.82
N THR A 162 -22.37 21.00 20.27
CA THR A 162 -23.74 21.47 20.07
C THR A 162 -23.71 22.83 19.38
N SER A 163 -24.47 22.98 18.31
CA SER A 163 -24.66 24.28 17.67
C SER A 163 -25.52 25.22 18.52
N SER A 164 -25.32 26.52 18.35
CA SER A 164 -26.10 27.56 19.02
C SER A 164 -26.96 28.34 18.02
N PRO A 165 -28.14 28.85 18.41
CA PRO A 165 -29.01 29.60 17.51
C PRO A 165 -28.33 30.77 16.80
N ASN A 166 -28.68 30.97 15.54
CA ASN A 166 -28.17 32.04 14.68
C ASN A 166 -29.34 32.86 14.12
N SER A 167 -29.07 33.91 13.34
CA SER A 167 -30.13 34.81 12.83
C SER A 167 -31.14 34.15 11.89
N VAL A 168 -30.84 32.96 11.37
CA VAL A 168 -31.68 32.25 10.40
C VAL A 168 -32.33 30.99 10.96
N GLY A 169 -31.95 30.51 12.15
CA GLY A 169 -32.50 29.26 12.69
C GLY A 169 -31.88 28.77 14.00
N PRO A 170 -32.12 27.48 14.34
CA PRO A 170 -31.71 26.89 15.63
C PRO A 170 -30.19 26.70 15.78
N GLY A 171 -29.43 26.81 14.68
CA GLY A 171 -27.98 26.71 14.65
C GLY A 171 -27.51 26.14 13.31
N ALA A 172 -26.29 26.49 12.91
CA ALA A 172 -25.68 25.90 11.73
C ALA A 172 -25.12 24.50 12.05
N VAL A 173 -25.06 23.63 11.05
CA VAL A 173 -24.50 22.27 11.21
C VAL A 173 -23.42 21.99 10.18
N ILE A 174 -22.43 21.20 10.56
CA ILE A 174 -21.37 20.71 9.68
C ILE A 174 -21.63 19.25 9.28
N SER A 175 -21.37 18.93 8.01
CA SER A 175 -21.40 17.60 7.43
C SER A 175 -20.26 17.45 6.42
N TYR A 176 -20.15 16.30 5.79
CA TYR A 176 -19.15 16.04 4.77
C TYR A 176 -19.76 15.30 3.57
N SER A 177 -19.02 15.27 2.47
CA SER A 177 -19.24 14.39 1.32
C SER A 177 -17.89 13.89 0.79
N GLY A 178 -17.90 12.82 0.00
CA GLY A 178 -16.67 12.10 -0.40
C GLY A 178 -16.38 10.99 0.61
N THR A 179 -15.11 10.66 0.77
CA THR A 179 -14.65 9.60 1.67
C THR A 179 -13.71 10.13 2.75
N ALA A 180 -13.48 9.34 3.80
CA ALA A 180 -12.47 9.62 4.83
C ALA A 180 -11.15 8.85 4.57
N PHE A 181 -10.98 8.33 3.35
CA PHE A 181 -9.75 7.66 2.91
C PHE A 181 -8.72 8.71 2.51
N VAL A 182 -7.54 8.67 3.12
CA VAL A 182 -6.46 9.64 2.83
C VAL A 182 -6.03 9.51 1.37
N ALA A 183 -5.90 8.28 0.86
CA ALA A 183 -5.48 8.02 -0.52
C ALA A 183 -6.44 8.57 -1.58
N ASN A 184 -7.76 8.62 -1.31
CA ASN A 184 -8.76 9.12 -2.26
C ASN A 184 -8.70 10.64 -2.44
N ASN A 185 -8.26 11.37 -1.40
CA ASN A 185 -8.15 12.82 -1.38
C ASN A 185 -9.41 13.55 -1.90
N ASP A 186 -10.61 13.09 -1.50
CA ASP A 186 -11.90 13.57 -2.02
C ASP A 186 -12.83 14.18 -0.94
N LEU A 187 -12.32 14.36 0.28
CA LEU A 187 -13.09 14.90 1.40
C LEU A 187 -13.56 16.33 1.13
N THR A 188 -14.86 16.55 1.19
CA THR A 188 -15.47 17.88 1.11
C THR A 188 -16.27 18.19 2.36
N LEU A 189 -15.91 19.27 3.05
CA LEU A 189 -16.63 19.77 4.22
C LEU A 189 -17.80 20.65 3.77
N ILE A 190 -18.93 20.53 4.44
CA ILE A 190 -20.16 21.26 4.14
C ILE A 190 -20.73 21.85 5.43
N ALA A 191 -21.01 23.14 5.44
CA ALA A 191 -21.74 23.80 6.53
C ALA A 191 -23.10 24.24 5.98
N SER A 192 -24.17 24.00 6.73
CA SER A 192 -25.55 24.34 6.34
C SER A 192 -26.28 25.09 7.44
N ALA A 193 -27.44 25.68 7.10
CA ALA A 193 -28.20 26.57 7.99
C ALA A 193 -27.38 27.77 8.50
N CYS A 194 -26.42 28.24 7.71
CA CYS A 194 -25.68 29.48 7.96
C CYS A 194 -26.45 30.70 7.41
N PRO A 195 -26.21 31.92 7.93
CA PRO A 195 -26.63 33.16 7.27
C PRO A 195 -26.12 33.21 5.82
N THR A 196 -26.91 33.74 4.90
CA THR A 196 -26.58 33.80 3.46
C THR A 196 -25.64 34.94 3.13
N SER A 197 -24.77 34.76 2.13
CA SER A 197 -23.79 35.76 1.67
C SER A 197 -22.86 36.28 2.78
N GLU A 198 -22.54 35.43 3.76
CA GLU A 198 -21.65 35.76 4.87
C GLU A 198 -20.34 34.97 4.76
N PHE A 199 -19.25 35.59 5.22
CA PHE A 199 -17.95 34.93 5.23
C PHE A 199 -17.88 33.92 6.37
N GLY A 200 -17.23 32.79 6.08
CA GLY A 200 -16.87 31.79 7.07
C GLY A 200 -15.58 31.08 6.73
N ILE A 201 -15.08 30.32 7.70
CA ILE A 201 -13.80 29.62 7.64
C ILE A 201 -14.00 28.22 8.24
N PHE A 202 -13.68 27.19 7.46
CA PHE A 202 -13.48 25.85 7.99
C PHE A 202 -12.13 25.78 8.70
N PHE A 203 -12.10 25.09 9.83
CA PHE A 203 -10.88 24.83 10.55
C PHE A 203 -10.92 23.44 11.16
N TYR A 204 -9.73 22.88 11.39
CA TYR A 204 -9.58 21.53 11.88
C TYR A 204 -8.38 21.39 12.80
N GLY A 205 -8.38 20.41 13.69
CA GLY A 205 -7.34 20.22 14.69
C GLY A 205 -7.44 18.87 15.43
N PRO A 206 -6.35 18.43 16.09
CA PRO A 206 -6.28 17.09 16.67
C PRO A 206 -7.01 16.99 18.02
N GLY A 207 -7.16 18.10 18.74
CA GLY A 207 -7.75 18.10 20.08
C GLY A 207 -9.17 18.65 20.12
N GLN A 208 -10.01 18.08 20.99
CA GLN A 208 -11.33 18.61 21.32
C GLN A 208 -11.27 19.57 22.51
N ILE A 209 -12.10 20.60 22.49
CA ILE A 209 -12.34 21.52 23.61
C ILE A 209 -13.85 21.83 23.67
N SER A 210 -14.32 22.51 24.70
CA SER A 210 -15.67 23.09 24.72
C SER A 210 -15.59 24.44 25.40
N ASN A 211 -15.41 25.50 24.61
CA ASN A 211 -15.26 26.86 25.11
C ASN A 211 -16.32 27.77 24.48
N PRO A 212 -17.21 28.40 25.27
CA PRO A 212 -18.12 29.41 24.76
C PRO A 212 -17.35 30.60 24.18
N VAL A 213 -17.50 30.87 22.88
CA VAL A 213 -16.82 31.96 22.17
C VAL A 213 -17.81 32.61 21.20
N GLY A 214 -17.91 33.94 21.27
CA GLY A 214 -18.90 34.68 20.49
C GLY A 214 -20.32 34.28 20.87
N ASN A 215 -21.15 33.99 19.86
CA ASN A 215 -22.52 33.52 20.09
C ASN A 215 -22.64 31.98 20.13
N GLY A 216 -21.52 31.25 20.01
CA GLY A 216 -21.49 29.78 19.92
C GLY A 216 -20.43 29.13 20.79
N ILE A 217 -20.08 27.89 20.45
CA ILE A 217 -19.09 27.09 21.20
C ILE A 217 -17.98 26.67 20.24
N LEU A 218 -16.75 27.04 20.58
CA LEU A 218 -15.55 26.53 19.93
C LEU A 218 -15.27 25.13 20.48
N CYS A 219 -15.25 24.14 19.60
CA CYS A 219 -15.10 22.73 19.96
C CYS A 219 -13.81 22.06 19.50
N VAL A 220 -13.03 22.74 18.64
CA VAL A 220 -11.72 22.27 18.18
C VAL A 220 -10.60 23.11 18.81
N SER A 221 -9.53 22.45 19.24
CA SER A 221 -8.32 23.07 19.78
C SER A 221 -7.12 22.86 18.86
N GLN A 222 -6.09 23.71 18.98
CA GLN A 222 -4.87 23.65 18.16
C GLN A 222 -5.18 23.58 16.66
N PHE A 223 -6.06 24.47 16.20
CA PHE A 223 -6.66 24.35 14.89
C PHE A 223 -5.91 25.09 13.79
N PHE A 224 -5.90 24.48 12.61
CA PHE A 224 -5.45 25.04 11.35
C PHE A 224 -6.65 25.60 10.60
N ARG A 225 -6.46 26.76 9.97
CA ARG A 225 -7.53 27.47 9.26
C ARG A 225 -7.38 27.24 7.77
N LEU A 226 -8.49 26.89 7.12
CA LEU A 226 -8.56 26.80 5.68
C LEU A 226 -8.92 28.15 5.06
N ALA A 227 -8.95 28.22 3.73
CA ALA A 227 -9.28 29.44 3.01
C ALA A 227 -10.68 29.97 3.39
N PRO A 228 -10.84 31.30 3.54
CA PRO A 228 -12.15 31.89 3.77
C PRO A 228 -13.06 31.68 2.58
N ILE A 229 -14.33 31.33 2.84
CA ILE A 229 -15.35 31.09 1.83
C ILE A 229 -16.61 31.89 2.15
N LEU A 230 -17.47 32.08 1.14
CA LEU A 230 -18.74 32.75 1.28
C LEU A 230 -19.88 31.72 1.30
N THR A 231 -20.83 31.87 2.20
CA THR A 231 -22.07 31.08 2.16
C THR A 231 -22.90 31.49 0.95
N ASN A 232 -23.49 30.51 0.27
CA ASN A 232 -24.32 30.74 -0.90
C ASN A 232 -25.72 31.27 -0.50
N SER A 233 -26.60 31.46 -1.50
CA SER A 233 -27.97 31.94 -1.29
C SER A 233 -28.87 30.98 -0.51
N ALA A 234 -28.46 29.71 -0.34
CA ALA A 234 -29.14 28.72 0.50
C ALA A 234 -28.58 28.65 1.93
N GLY A 235 -27.55 29.43 2.25
CA GLY A 235 -26.91 29.40 3.57
C GLY A 235 -25.98 28.20 3.73
N THR A 236 -25.43 27.71 2.62
CA THR A 236 -24.49 26.59 2.59
C THR A 236 -23.11 27.07 2.19
N ALA A 237 -22.07 26.56 2.86
CA ALA A 237 -20.69 26.72 2.47
C ALA A 237 -20.07 25.33 2.26
N ALA A 238 -19.30 25.14 1.20
CA ALA A 238 -18.65 23.87 0.91
C ALA A 238 -17.19 24.10 0.52
N LEU A 239 -16.30 23.23 1.01
CA LEU A 239 -14.87 23.29 0.72
C LEU A 239 -14.32 21.87 0.55
N SER A 240 -13.83 21.57 -0.65
CA SER A 240 -13.03 20.38 -0.90
C SER A 240 -11.64 20.57 -0.32
N MET A 241 -11.23 19.64 0.53
CA MET A 241 -9.91 19.64 1.15
C MET A 241 -8.92 18.88 0.29
N ASP A 242 -7.70 19.40 0.20
CA ASP A 242 -6.55 18.66 -0.32
C ASP A 242 -5.72 18.17 0.88
N LEU A 243 -5.88 16.89 1.21
CA LEU A 243 -5.20 16.21 2.31
C LEU A 243 -3.68 16.09 2.07
N THR A 244 -3.22 16.29 0.83
CA THR A 244 -1.79 16.27 0.48
C THR A 244 -1.13 17.65 0.59
N SER A 245 -1.93 18.71 0.79
CA SER A 245 -1.44 20.09 0.85
C SER A 245 -2.06 20.85 2.03
N PRO A 246 -1.72 20.48 3.27
CA PRO A 246 -2.23 21.19 4.44
C PRO A 246 -1.72 22.64 4.49
N PRO A 247 -2.47 23.57 5.09
CA PRO A 247 -2.06 24.97 5.24
C PRO A 247 -0.79 25.15 6.11
N ASP A 248 -0.46 24.17 6.94
CA ASP A 248 0.75 24.10 7.77
C ASP A 248 1.21 22.64 7.86
N PRO A 249 2.52 22.33 7.83
CA PRO A 249 3.02 20.95 7.96
C PRO A 249 2.55 20.23 9.23
N ALA A 250 2.32 20.95 10.34
CA ALA A 250 1.80 20.35 11.57
C ALA A 250 0.30 19.98 11.48
N GLY A 251 -0.38 20.36 10.40
CA GLY A 251 -1.75 20.01 10.09
C GLY A 251 -1.89 18.93 9.03
N GLN A 252 -0.81 18.20 8.72
CA GLN A 252 -0.87 17.00 7.90
C GLN A 252 -1.78 15.98 8.59
N ILE A 253 -2.70 15.40 7.83
CA ILE A 253 -3.58 14.32 8.30
C ILE A 253 -3.02 13.04 7.69
N ASP A 254 -2.61 12.11 8.54
CA ASP A 254 -2.14 10.79 8.13
C ASP A 254 -3.20 9.73 8.40
N ALA A 255 -3.07 8.57 7.73
CA ALA A 255 -3.96 7.44 7.93
C ALA A 255 -3.88 6.92 9.38
N GLY A 256 -5.02 6.49 9.92
CA GLY A 256 -5.18 6.07 11.31
C GLY A 256 -5.34 7.23 12.31
N GLU A 257 -5.18 8.49 11.88
CA GLU A 257 -5.35 9.63 12.76
C GLU A 257 -6.81 10.11 12.86
N THR A 258 -7.16 10.64 14.03
CA THR A 258 -8.46 11.27 14.26
C THR A 258 -8.33 12.79 14.33
N TRP A 259 -9.07 13.48 13.47
CA TRP A 259 -9.09 14.94 13.40
C TRP A 259 -10.50 15.50 13.58
N ASN A 260 -10.57 16.74 14.09
CA ASN A 260 -11.83 17.39 14.41
C ASN A 260 -12.04 18.62 13.54
N PHE A 261 -13.24 18.81 13.01
CA PHE A 261 -13.59 19.86 12.06
C PHE A 261 -14.75 20.70 12.56
N GLN A 262 -14.68 22.01 12.36
CA GLN A 262 -15.75 22.93 12.69
C GLN A 262 -15.75 24.12 11.72
N PHE A 263 -16.90 24.76 11.55
CA PHE A 263 -17.03 25.96 10.72
C PHE A 263 -17.36 27.18 11.57
N TRP A 264 -16.58 28.24 11.40
CA TRP A 264 -16.85 29.56 11.93
C TRP A 264 -17.52 30.40 10.85
N TYR A 265 -18.57 31.13 11.19
CA TYR A 265 -19.25 32.00 10.23
C TYR A 265 -19.70 33.32 10.85
N ARG A 266 -19.75 34.35 10.00
CA ARG A 266 -20.29 35.65 10.38
C ARG A 266 -21.81 35.61 10.49
N ASP A 267 -22.31 36.31 11.49
CA ASP A 267 -23.73 36.51 11.75
C ASP A 267 -23.99 37.88 12.38
N PRO A 268 -23.78 38.98 11.64
CA PRO A 268 -23.99 40.33 12.17
C PRO A 268 -25.46 40.58 12.55
N SER A 269 -26.40 39.90 11.88
CA SER A 269 -27.85 40.07 12.09
C SER A 269 -28.34 39.49 13.42
N ALA A 270 -27.65 38.50 13.99
CA ALA A 270 -27.99 37.96 15.32
C ALA A 270 -27.60 38.89 16.48
N GLY A 271 -26.80 39.93 16.23
CA GLY A 271 -26.24 40.78 17.27
C GLY A 271 -25.19 40.06 18.12
N GLY A 272 -24.88 40.60 19.31
CA GLY A 272 -23.84 40.06 20.18
C GLY A 272 -22.44 40.18 19.56
N ALA A 273 -21.72 39.06 19.44
CA ALA A 273 -20.37 39.04 18.88
C ALA A 273 -20.33 39.11 17.34
N GLY A 274 -21.48 38.95 16.66
CA GLY A 274 -21.57 39.03 15.20
C GLY A 274 -21.01 37.82 14.45
N PHE A 275 -20.77 36.70 15.14
CA PHE A 275 -20.33 35.43 14.57
C PHE A 275 -20.77 34.26 15.46
N ASN A 276 -20.80 33.07 14.88
CA ASN A 276 -21.21 31.84 15.54
C ASN A 276 -20.45 30.63 14.94
N PHE A 277 -20.66 29.43 15.48
CA PHE A 277 -20.02 28.19 15.07
C PHE A 277 -21.08 27.11 14.78
N THR A 278 -20.74 26.18 13.89
CA THR A 278 -21.47 24.92 13.75
C THR A 278 -21.28 24.03 14.98
N ASP A 279 -21.97 22.88 15.02
CA ASP A 279 -21.45 21.70 15.71
C ASP A 279 -20.10 21.27 15.10
N ALA A 280 -19.58 20.09 15.45
CA ALA A 280 -18.27 19.65 15.00
C ALA A 280 -18.32 18.21 14.49
N LEU A 281 -17.45 17.89 13.53
CA LEU A 281 -17.20 16.52 13.08
C LEU A 281 -15.91 15.99 13.70
N ASN A 282 -15.93 14.73 14.09
CA ASN A 282 -14.77 13.94 14.47
C ASN A 282 -14.63 12.85 13.40
N ILE A 283 -13.51 12.87 12.66
CA ILE A 283 -13.24 11.96 11.55
C ILE A 283 -11.96 11.22 11.89
N THR A 284 -12.05 9.90 11.93
CA THR A 284 -10.89 8.99 11.89
C THR A 284 -10.65 8.63 10.44
N PHE A 285 -9.45 8.93 9.96
CA PHE A 285 -9.07 8.73 8.58
C PHE A 285 -8.50 7.33 8.41
N CYS A 286 -8.95 6.62 7.38
CA CYS A 286 -8.39 5.33 7.00
C CYS A 286 -7.43 5.50 5.79
N PRO A 287 -6.51 4.54 5.58
CA PRO A 287 -5.54 4.54 4.48
C PRO A 287 -6.17 4.83 3.11
#